data_AF-A0A6A5G648-F1
#
_entry.id   AF-A0A6A5G648-F1
#
_cell.length_a   1.000
_cell.length_b   1.000
_cell.length_c   1.000
_cell.angle_alpha   90.00
_cell.angle_beta   90.00
_cell.angle_gamma   90.00
#
_symmetry.space_group_name_H-M   'P 1'
#
loop_
_entity.id
_entity.type
_entity.pdbx_description
1 polymer ?
#
loop_
_entity_poly.entity_id
_entity_poly.type
_entity_poly.pdbx_seq_one_letter_code
_entity_poly.pdbx_strand_id
1 'polypeptide(L)'
;MYHASIMFHFYLAFNRFCAVFFPLYYRKIFTNLLTHITTTTIWFLAFIKCLTFYEIIGCYFQYYESFWTFSSLSSDFCDDVNWYTDFIPNNSLGVMIVTVNLVSAYRAGRNSRSLSSPGNQIQMTKQQRQREIYFIKQTFFQGTSVFAGLAAYYVMAPLFVNDVVLCVLSTFWAFMQALEGIIIFASNREMRLVIWKSGNKGRPIVVPSISINL
;
A
#
# COMPACT_ATOMS: atom_id res chain seq x y z
N MET A 1 -6.22 4.16 -12.26
CA MET A 1 -5.40 3.16 -11.53
C MET A 1 -4.93 3.67 -10.18
N TYR A 2 -4.37 4.89 -10.09
CA TYR A 2 -3.92 5.46 -8.81
C TYR A 2 -5.05 5.66 -7.78
N HIS A 3 -6.26 6.04 -8.22
CA HIS A 3 -7.46 6.13 -7.35
C HIS A 3 -7.81 4.82 -6.65
N ALA A 4 -7.65 3.69 -7.34
CA ALA A 4 -7.89 2.38 -6.74
C ALA A 4 -6.78 2.05 -5.74
N SER A 5 -5.53 2.36 -6.07
CA SER A 5 -4.36 2.11 -5.21
C SER A 5 -4.55 2.74 -3.83
N ILE A 6 -4.83 4.04 -3.73
CA ILE A 6 -4.97 4.69 -2.41
C ILE A 6 -6.10 4.10 -1.56
N MET A 7 -7.21 3.72 -2.19
CA MET A 7 -8.32 3.03 -1.52
C MET A 7 -7.90 1.63 -1.03
N PHE A 8 -7.09 0.90 -1.81
CA PHE A 8 -6.50 -0.37 -1.37
C PHE A 8 -5.51 -0.19 -0.21
N HIS A 9 -4.71 0.87 -0.22
CA HIS A 9 -3.81 1.17 0.91
C HIS A 9 -4.59 1.46 2.19
N PHE A 10 -5.69 2.21 2.09
CA PHE A 10 -6.59 2.45 3.20
C PHE A 10 -7.24 1.15 3.70
N TYR A 11 -7.79 0.35 2.79
CA TYR A 11 -8.39 -0.95 3.13
C TYR A 11 -7.38 -1.87 3.84
N LEU A 12 -6.14 -1.94 3.35
CA LEU A 12 -5.08 -2.72 3.96
C LEU A 12 -4.68 -2.18 5.35
N ALA A 13 -4.57 -0.86 5.50
CA ALA A 13 -4.29 -0.23 6.80
C ALA A 13 -5.41 -0.54 7.81
N PHE A 14 -6.66 -0.46 7.39
CA PHE A 14 -7.81 -0.78 8.21
C PHE A 14 -7.87 -2.28 8.59
N ASN A 15 -7.57 -3.17 7.64
CA ASN A 15 -7.44 -4.60 7.92
C ASN A 15 -6.41 -4.89 9.02
N ARG A 16 -5.24 -4.25 8.94
CA ARG A 16 -4.17 -4.37 9.94
C ARG A 16 -4.62 -3.84 11.30
N PHE A 17 -5.31 -2.70 11.32
CA PHE A 17 -5.89 -2.15 12.53
C PHE A 17 -6.87 -3.12 13.20
N CYS A 18 -7.81 -3.67 12.43
CA CYS A 18 -8.76 -4.65 12.95
C CYS A 18 -8.08 -5.92 13.48
N ALA A 19 -7.05 -6.41 12.80
CA ALA A 19 -6.29 -7.58 13.24
C ALA A 19 -5.62 -7.36 14.61
N VAL A 20 -5.11 -6.15 14.86
CA VAL A 20 -4.37 -5.81 16.08
C VAL A 20 -5.30 -5.42 17.24
N PHE A 21 -6.35 -4.65 16.98
CA PHE A 21 -7.25 -4.13 18.02
C PHE A 21 -8.43 -5.05 18.32
N PHE A 22 -8.90 -5.81 17.32
CA PHE A 22 -10.07 -6.68 17.44
C PHE A 22 -9.78 -8.12 17.01
N PRO A 23 -8.76 -8.80 17.58
CA PRO A 23 -8.33 -10.13 17.12
C PRO A 23 -9.44 -11.18 17.21
N LEU A 24 -10.33 -11.10 18.20
CA LEU A 24 -11.45 -12.03 18.39
C LEU A 24 -12.55 -11.88 17.33
N TYR A 25 -12.73 -10.66 16.82
CA TYR A 25 -13.75 -10.33 15.83
C TYR A 25 -13.19 -10.28 14.40
N TYR A 26 -11.87 -10.23 14.23
CA TYR A 26 -11.20 -10.11 12.94
C TYR A 26 -11.69 -11.16 11.93
N ARG A 27 -11.79 -12.44 12.33
CA ARG A 27 -12.28 -13.52 11.45
C ARG A 27 -13.75 -13.39 11.04
N LYS A 28 -14.56 -12.65 11.78
CA LYS A 28 -15.96 -12.35 11.44
C LYS A 28 -16.07 -11.13 10.51
N ILE A 29 -15.20 -10.14 10.71
CA ILE A 29 -15.15 -8.92 9.91
C ILE A 29 -14.53 -9.22 8.55
N PHE A 30 -13.30 -9.74 8.50
CA PHE A 30 -12.57 -10.00 7.28
C PHE A 30 -12.76 -11.46 6.83
N THR A 31 -13.86 -11.69 6.12
CA THR A 31 -14.12 -12.95 5.41
C THR A 31 -13.62 -12.87 3.96
N ASN A 32 -13.38 -14.03 3.32
CA ASN A 32 -13.00 -14.07 1.91
C ASN A 32 -14.05 -13.40 1.02
N LEU A 33 -15.34 -13.65 1.31
CA LEU A 33 -16.44 -13.05 0.57
C LEU A 33 -16.46 -11.52 0.71
N LEU A 34 -16.37 -11.00 1.95
CA LEU A 34 -16.36 -9.55 2.15
C LEU A 34 -15.13 -8.91 1.47
N THR A 35 -13.97 -9.54 1.59
CA THR A 35 -12.74 -9.06 0.94
C THR A 35 -12.91 -8.98 -0.57
N HIS A 36 -13.54 -9.99 -1.18
CA HIS A 36 -13.80 -10.00 -2.61
C HIS A 36 -14.81 -8.94 -3.03
N ILE A 37 -15.89 -8.76 -2.26
CA ILE A 37 -16.89 -7.70 -2.49
C ILE A 37 -16.23 -6.33 -2.40
N THR A 38 -15.52 -6.05 -1.29
CA THR A 38 -14.85 -4.74 -1.09
C THR A 38 -13.83 -4.46 -2.19
N THR A 39 -13.05 -5.45 -2.61
CA THR A 39 -12.08 -5.30 -3.70
C THR A 39 -12.77 -4.92 -5.01
N THR A 40 -13.87 -5.61 -5.36
CA THR A 40 -14.66 -5.28 -6.55
C THR A 40 -15.28 -3.88 -6.43
N THR A 41 -15.79 -3.51 -5.26
CA THR A 41 -16.34 -2.17 -5.01
C THR A 41 -15.29 -1.08 -5.18
N ILE A 42 -14.07 -1.28 -4.68
CA ILE A 42 -12.96 -0.32 -4.87
C ILE A 42 -12.67 -0.09 -6.35
N TRP A 43 -12.58 -1.15 -7.14
CA TRP A 43 -12.37 -1.04 -8.58
C TRP A 43 -13.50 -0.29 -9.27
N PHE A 44 -14.75 -0.61 -8.92
CA PHE A 44 -15.92 0.04 -9.50
C PHE A 44 -15.98 1.54 -9.17
N LEU A 45 -15.72 1.92 -7.91
CA LEU A 45 -15.67 3.32 -7.49
C LEU A 45 -14.54 4.08 -8.18
N ALA A 46 -13.35 3.48 -8.30
CA ALA A 46 -12.24 4.09 -9.01
C ALA A 46 -12.56 4.30 -10.51
N PHE A 47 -13.26 3.35 -11.13
CA PHE A 47 -13.68 3.45 -12.52
C PHE A 47 -14.73 4.56 -12.71
N ILE A 48 -15.77 4.60 -11.86
CA ILE A 48 -16.78 5.68 -11.88
C ILE A 48 -16.09 7.04 -11.72
N LYS A 49 -15.17 7.17 -10.76
CA LYS A 49 -14.45 8.43 -10.54
C LYS A 49 -13.71 8.87 -11.80
N CYS A 50 -12.95 7.96 -12.42
CA CYS A 50 -12.25 8.27 -13.67
C CYS A 50 -13.22 8.70 -14.78
N LEU A 51 -14.32 7.97 -15.00
CA LEU A 51 -15.29 8.30 -16.04
C LEU A 51 -15.94 9.67 -15.80
N THR A 52 -16.42 9.93 -14.59
CA THR A 52 -17.14 11.16 -14.30
C THR A 52 -16.25 12.40 -14.44
N PHE A 53 -15.05 12.38 -13.83
CA PHE A 53 -14.21 13.57 -13.78
C PHE A 53 -13.35 13.77 -15.03
N TYR A 54 -12.86 12.69 -15.64
CA TYR A 54 -11.95 12.82 -16.78
C TYR A 54 -12.66 12.74 -18.14
N GLU A 55 -13.76 11.99 -18.27
CA GLU A 55 -14.48 11.87 -19.54
C GLU A 55 -15.71 12.80 -19.60
N ILE A 56 -16.62 12.73 -18.62
CA ILE A 56 -17.91 13.45 -18.67
C ILE A 56 -17.72 14.95 -18.42
N ILE A 57 -16.93 15.32 -17.41
CA ILE A 57 -16.65 16.73 -17.06
C ILE A 57 -15.60 17.34 -18.00
N GLY A 58 -14.84 16.50 -18.73
CA GLY A 58 -13.90 16.95 -19.77
C GLY A 58 -12.51 17.36 -19.25
N CYS A 59 -12.17 17.07 -17.99
CA CYS A 59 -10.84 17.35 -17.43
C CYS A 59 -9.86 16.18 -17.68
N TYR A 60 -9.76 15.73 -18.94
CA TYR A 60 -8.97 14.55 -19.30
C TYR A 60 -7.46 14.73 -19.04
N PHE A 61 -6.77 13.60 -18.91
CA PHE A 61 -5.31 13.57 -18.86
C PHE A 61 -4.75 13.67 -20.28
N GLN A 62 -3.91 14.67 -20.54
CA GLN A 62 -3.22 14.83 -21.81
C GLN A 62 -1.71 14.81 -21.63
N TYR A 63 -1.01 14.42 -22.68
CA TYR A 63 0.44 14.51 -22.74
C TYR A 63 0.84 15.95 -23.08
N TYR A 64 1.71 16.54 -22.26
CA TYR A 64 2.27 17.86 -22.53
C TYR A 64 3.69 17.69 -23.05
N GLU A 65 3.93 18.19 -24.27
CA GLU A 65 5.26 18.16 -24.89
C GLU A 65 6.27 19.01 -24.13
N SER A 66 5.85 20.12 -23.53
CA SER A 66 6.74 21.07 -22.84
C SER A 66 7.51 20.43 -21.69
N PHE A 67 6.88 19.54 -20.93
CA PHE A 67 7.46 18.89 -19.75
C PHE A 67 7.45 17.36 -19.81
N TRP A 68 7.27 16.79 -21.01
CA TRP A 68 7.32 15.35 -21.31
C TRP A 68 6.57 14.44 -20.34
N THR A 69 5.42 14.88 -19.83
CA THR A 69 4.61 14.06 -18.94
C THR A 69 3.11 14.22 -19.18
N PHE A 70 2.36 13.24 -18.67
CA PHE A 70 0.90 13.29 -18.63
C PHE A 70 0.46 14.12 -17.43
N SER A 71 -0.36 15.13 -17.68
CA SER A 71 -0.99 15.94 -16.65
C SER A 71 -2.45 16.21 -17.03
N SER A 72 -3.25 16.63 -16.05
CA SER A 72 -4.61 17.06 -16.31
C SER A 72 -4.64 18.30 -17.20
N LEU A 73 -5.75 18.50 -17.91
CA LEU A 73 -6.03 19.72 -18.65
C LEU A 73 -5.91 20.95 -17.71
N SER A 74 -5.04 21.89 -18.07
CA SER A 74 -4.79 23.11 -17.29
C SER A 74 -5.85 24.17 -17.64
N SER A 75 -6.78 24.39 -16.72
CA SER A 75 -7.86 25.39 -16.79
C SER A 75 -8.34 25.65 -15.37
N ASP A 76 -8.69 26.90 -15.04
CA ASP A 76 -9.15 27.29 -13.70
C ASP A 76 -10.24 26.33 -13.16
N PHE A 77 -11.17 25.92 -14.02
CA PHE A 77 -12.23 24.97 -13.66
C PHE A 77 -11.69 23.56 -13.37
N CYS A 78 -10.80 23.03 -14.21
CA CYS A 78 -10.26 21.69 -14.02
C CYS A 78 -9.27 21.61 -12.86
N ASP A 79 -8.57 22.71 -12.59
CA ASP A 79 -7.68 22.84 -11.43
C ASP A 79 -8.50 22.83 -10.13
N ASP A 80 -9.62 23.56 -10.07
CA ASP A 80 -10.56 23.49 -8.95
C ASP A 80 -11.13 22.08 -8.77
N VAL A 81 -11.60 21.44 -9.86
CA VAL A 81 -12.12 20.07 -9.81
C VAL A 81 -11.05 19.12 -9.25
N ASN A 82 -9.82 19.18 -9.76
CA ASN A 82 -8.71 18.35 -9.28
C ASN A 82 -8.37 18.64 -7.81
N TRP A 83 -8.46 19.89 -7.38
CA TRP A 83 -8.21 20.27 -6.01
C TRP A 83 -9.18 19.57 -5.04
N TYR A 84 -10.48 19.64 -5.32
CA TYR A 84 -11.51 19.07 -4.44
C TYR A 84 -11.69 17.56 -4.58
N THR A 85 -11.42 17.00 -5.75
CA THR A 85 -11.69 15.57 -6.02
C THR A 85 -10.45 14.69 -5.86
N ASP A 86 -9.26 15.25 -6.08
CA ASP A 86 -8.00 14.52 -6.07
C ASP A 86 -7.07 14.99 -4.95
N PHE A 87 -6.71 16.28 -4.91
CA PHE A 87 -5.73 16.79 -3.95
C PHE A 87 -6.18 16.58 -2.50
N ILE A 88 -7.30 17.18 -2.10
CA ILE A 88 -7.76 17.17 -0.70
C ILE A 88 -8.06 15.73 -0.24
N PRO A 89 -8.86 14.93 -0.97
CA PRO A 89 -9.24 13.60 -0.51
C PRO A 89 -8.05 12.65 -0.45
N ASN A 90 -7.14 12.69 -1.45
CA ASN A 90 -6.00 11.77 -1.47
C ASN A 90 -4.97 12.10 -0.39
N ASN A 91 -4.68 13.38 -0.15
CA ASN A 91 -3.80 13.77 0.95
C ASN A 91 -4.42 13.41 2.31
N SER A 92 -5.73 13.64 2.49
CA SER A 92 -6.44 13.27 3.71
C SER A 92 -6.39 11.75 3.97
N LEU A 93 -6.68 10.95 2.95
CA LEU A 93 -6.55 9.49 3.03
C LEU A 93 -5.10 9.06 3.31
N GLY A 94 -4.12 9.70 2.68
CA GLY A 94 -2.70 9.46 2.94
C GLY A 94 -2.33 9.63 4.42
N VAL A 95 -2.74 10.74 5.02
CA VAL A 95 -2.52 11.01 6.46
C VAL A 95 -3.23 9.96 7.33
N MET A 96 -4.47 9.60 7.00
CA MET A 96 -5.21 8.55 7.71
C MET A 96 -4.50 7.20 7.61
N ILE A 97 -4.03 6.81 6.42
CA ILE A 97 -3.29 5.56 6.17
C ILE A 97 -2.03 5.51 7.04
N VAL A 98 -1.22 6.57 7.04
CA VAL A 98 0.00 6.64 7.84
C VAL A 98 -0.33 6.53 9.33
N THR A 99 -1.34 7.27 9.79
CA THR A 99 -1.77 7.28 11.19
C THR A 99 -2.24 5.88 11.63
N VAL A 100 -3.15 5.26 10.88
CA VAL A 100 -3.69 3.92 11.19
C VAL A 100 -2.58 2.88 11.18
N ASN A 101 -1.67 2.91 10.22
CA ASN A 101 -0.53 2.00 10.17
C ASN A 101 0.42 2.20 11.36
N LEU A 102 0.72 3.45 11.74
CA LEU A 102 1.59 3.76 12.88
C LEU A 102 0.97 3.30 14.20
N VAL A 103 -0.33 3.57 14.41
CA VAL A 103 -1.08 3.14 15.60
C VAL A 103 -1.12 1.61 15.69
N SER A 104 -1.39 0.93 14.57
CA SER A 104 -1.41 -0.53 14.49
C SER A 104 -0.03 -1.13 14.78
N ALA A 105 1.03 -0.55 14.20
CA ALA A 105 2.41 -0.96 14.44
C ALA A 105 2.84 -0.74 15.91
N TYR A 106 2.51 0.42 16.49
CA TYR A 106 2.79 0.73 17.89
C TYR A 106 2.10 -0.24 18.84
N ARG A 107 0.80 -0.50 18.62
CA ARG A 107 0.03 -1.44 19.46
C ARG A 107 0.56 -2.87 19.33
N ALA A 108 0.86 -3.33 18.12
CA ALA A 108 1.47 -4.64 17.89
C ALA A 108 2.82 -4.77 18.61
N GLY A 109 3.68 -3.75 18.50
CA GLY A 109 4.96 -3.70 19.20
C GLY A 109 4.83 -3.70 20.73
N ARG A 110 3.83 -2.97 21.27
CA ARG A 110 3.56 -2.96 22.72
C ARG A 110 3.05 -4.31 23.21
N ASN A 111 2.13 -4.95 22.47
CA ASN A 111 1.64 -6.28 22.79
C ASN A 111 2.81 -7.29 22.80
N SER A 112 3.68 -7.26 21.78
CA SER A 112 4.88 -8.10 21.68
C SER A 112 5.84 -7.93 22.88
N ARG A 113 6.07 -6.69 23.31
CA ARG A 113 6.90 -6.38 24.51
C ARG A 113 6.23 -6.81 25.81
N SER A 114 4.91 -6.61 25.92
CA SER A 114 4.13 -7.02 27.11
C SER A 114 4.14 -8.53 27.31
N LEU A 115 4.11 -9.32 26.22
CA LEU A 115 4.25 -10.77 26.27
C LEU A 115 5.68 -11.25 26.54
N SER A 116 6.68 -10.35 26.49
CA SER A 116 8.08 -10.66 26.80
C SER A 116 8.46 -10.37 28.26
N SER A 117 7.49 -9.95 29.10
CA SER A 117 7.72 -9.69 30.52
C SER A 117 7.92 -11.02 31.28
N PRO A 118 8.84 -11.10 32.26
CA PRO A 118 9.31 -12.37 32.87
C PRO A 118 8.22 -13.22 33.55
N GLY A 119 7.00 -12.72 33.73
CA GLY A 119 5.90 -13.40 34.41
C GLY A 119 4.82 -14.04 33.52
N ASN A 120 4.75 -13.72 32.21
CA ASN A 120 3.73 -14.28 31.30
C ASN A 120 4.39 -15.04 30.15
N GLN A 121 4.72 -16.31 30.39
CA GLN A 121 5.37 -17.21 29.44
C GLN A 121 4.38 -17.70 28.35
N ILE A 122 3.87 -16.80 27.52
CA ILE A 122 3.36 -17.21 26.20
C ILE A 122 4.58 -17.20 25.28
N GLN A 123 5.09 -18.39 24.94
CA GLN A 123 6.21 -18.56 24.00
C GLN A 123 5.85 -18.00 22.61
N MET A 124 6.00 -16.69 22.41
CA MET A 124 6.04 -16.11 21.08
C MET A 124 7.27 -16.67 20.37
N THR A 125 7.04 -17.51 19.35
CA THR A 125 8.13 -18.15 18.60
C THR A 125 9.02 -17.06 17.97
N LYS A 126 10.35 -17.26 17.94
CA LYS A 126 11.30 -16.33 17.29
C LYS A 126 10.85 -15.90 15.88
N GLN A 127 10.15 -16.79 15.17
CA GLN A 127 9.54 -16.52 13.86
C GLN A 127 8.38 -15.51 13.91
N GLN A 128 7.50 -15.56 14.90
CA GLN A 128 6.41 -14.57 15.05
C GLN A 128 6.96 -13.18 15.33
N ARG A 129 7.95 -13.08 16.24
CA ARG A 129 8.64 -11.81 16.53
C ARG A 129 9.33 -11.22 15.29
N GLN A 130 9.99 -12.06 14.48
CA GLN A 130 10.57 -11.58 13.22
C GLN A 130 9.50 -11.06 12.25
N ARG A 131 8.36 -11.74 12.12
CA ARG A 131 7.25 -11.30 11.26
C ARG A 131 6.73 -9.93 11.69
N GLU A 132 6.55 -9.70 12.99
CA GLU A 132 6.12 -8.40 13.51
C GLU A 132 7.12 -7.29 13.19
N ILE A 133 8.43 -7.52 13.34
CA ILE A 133 9.47 -6.54 13.00
C ILE A 133 9.48 -6.21 11.50
N TYR A 134 9.41 -7.23 10.64
CA TYR A 134 9.36 -7.02 9.19
C TYR A 134 8.09 -6.28 8.77
N PHE A 135 6.97 -6.56 9.43
CA PHE A 135 5.72 -5.86 9.21
C PHE A 135 5.80 -4.38 9.61
N ILE A 136 6.42 -4.05 10.75
CA ILE A 136 6.66 -2.66 11.18
C ILE A 136 7.58 -1.94 10.20
N LYS A 137 8.65 -2.60 9.74
CA LYS A 137 9.54 -2.02 8.71
C LYS A 137 8.78 -1.77 7.41
N GLN A 138 7.98 -2.73 6.97
CA GLN A 138 7.15 -2.61 5.78
C GLN A 138 6.23 -1.40 5.87
N THR A 139 5.46 -1.26 6.96
CA THR A 139 4.50 -0.16 7.13
C THR A 139 5.18 1.20 7.19
N PHE A 140 6.35 1.28 7.85
CA PHE A 140 7.13 2.51 7.93
C PHE A 140 7.64 2.94 6.55
N PHE A 141 8.40 2.09 5.85
CA PHE A 141 8.96 2.41 4.53
C PHE A 141 7.87 2.67 3.50
N GLN A 142 6.77 1.92 3.56
CA GLN A 142 5.61 2.12 2.70
C GLN A 142 4.98 3.51 2.92
N GLY A 143 4.71 3.87 4.17
CA GLY A 143 4.15 5.18 4.51
C GLY A 143 5.04 6.34 4.08
N THR A 144 6.36 6.22 4.27
CA THR A 144 7.32 7.21 3.81
C THR A 144 7.35 7.33 2.28
N SER A 145 7.31 6.21 1.54
CA SER A 145 7.29 6.20 0.07
C SER A 145 6.07 6.94 -0.49
N VAL A 146 4.87 6.64 0.04
CA VAL A 146 3.62 7.31 -0.36
C VAL A 146 3.66 8.80 -0.04
N PHE A 147 4.09 9.16 1.18
CA PHE A 147 4.17 10.56 1.58
C PHE A 147 5.18 11.34 0.72
N ALA A 148 6.35 10.77 0.43
CA ALA A 148 7.35 11.40 -0.43
C ALA A 148 6.81 11.62 -1.86
N GLY A 149 6.08 10.64 -2.42
CA GLY A 149 5.41 10.79 -3.70
C GLY A 149 4.37 11.91 -3.67
N LEU A 150 3.46 11.91 -2.70
CA LEU A 150 2.42 12.94 -2.56
C LEU A 150 3.02 14.33 -2.37
N ALA A 151 4.02 14.48 -1.51
CA ALA A 151 4.71 15.75 -1.31
C ALA A 151 5.39 16.24 -2.60
N ALA A 152 6.06 15.35 -3.34
CA ALA A 152 6.69 15.70 -4.61
C ALA A 152 5.68 16.20 -5.66
N TYR A 153 4.55 15.50 -5.80
CA TYR A 153 3.56 15.84 -6.84
C TYR A 153 2.69 17.04 -6.46
N TYR A 154 2.20 17.08 -5.21
CA TYR A 154 1.18 18.03 -4.80
C TYR A 154 1.72 19.25 -4.06
N VAL A 155 2.87 19.14 -3.37
CA VAL A 155 3.47 20.26 -2.63
C VAL A 155 4.61 20.88 -3.42
N MET A 156 5.50 20.07 -3.98
CA MET A 156 6.70 20.57 -4.66
C MET A 156 6.41 21.00 -6.10
N ALA A 157 5.65 20.23 -6.89
CA ALA A 157 5.44 20.55 -8.31
C ALA A 157 4.84 21.95 -8.54
N PRO A 158 3.83 22.42 -7.77
CA PRO A 158 3.30 23.78 -7.95
C PRO A 158 4.29 24.91 -7.62
N LEU A 159 5.39 24.63 -6.91
CA LEU A 159 6.41 25.62 -6.55
C LEU A 159 7.43 25.85 -7.67
N PHE A 160 7.42 25.02 -8.72
CA PHE A 160 8.37 25.11 -9.82
C PHE A 160 7.66 25.37 -11.13
N VAL A 161 8.23 26.28 -11.92
CA VAL A 161 7.78 26.59 -13.30
C VAL A 161 8.67 25.89 -14.34
N ASN A 162 9.79 25.29 -13.90
CA ASN A 162 10.74 24.64 -14.81
C ASN A 162 10.24 23.26 -15.26
N ASP A 163 10.04 23.11 -16.56
CA ASP A 163 9.52 21.90 -17.20
C ASP A 163 10.32 20.63 -16.88
N VAL A 164 11.65 20.72 -16.80
CA VAL A 164 12.51 19.58 -16.46
C VAL A 164 12.28 19.15 -15.00
N VAL A 165 12.09 20.12 -14.10
CA VAL A 165 11.79 19.84 -12.69
C VAL A 165 10.40 19.19 -12.54
N LEU A 166 9.40 19.68 -13.28
CA LEU A 166 8.06 19.10 -13.31
C LEU A 166 8.07 17.65 -13.82
N CYS A 167 8.83 17.38 -14.90
CA CYS A 167 9.04 16.05 -15.43
C CYS A 167 9.66 15.11 -14.38
N VAL A 168 10.70 15.57 -13.68
CA VAL A 168 11.39 14.79 -12.65
C VAL A 168 10.47 14.50 -11.47
N LEU A 169 9.71 15.48 -10.99
CA LEU A 169 8.77 15.31 -9.87
C LEU A 169 7.62 14.36 -10.21
N SER A 170 7.06 14.46 -11.42
CA SER A 170 6.01 13.55 -11.93
C SER A 170 6.54 12.11 -12.04
N THR A 171 7.74 11.94 -12.62
CA THR A 171 8.40 10.63 -12.73
C THR A 171 8.72 10.04 -11.36
N PHE A 172 9.18 10.89 -10.43
CA PHE A 172 9.48 10.48 -9.07
C PHE A 172 8.23 10.02 -8.32
N TRP A 173 7.09 10.70 -8.49
CA TRP A 173 5.81 10.25 -7.94
C TRP A 173 5.43 8.86 -8.47
N ALA A 174 5.50 8.65 -9.79
CA ALA A 174 5.20 7.37 -10.40
C ALA A 174 6.16 6.25 -9.92
N PHE A 175 7.44 6.58 -9.79
CA PHE A 175 8.45 5.66 -9.27
C PHE A 175 8.21 5.29 -7.81
N MET A 176 7.85 6.26 -6.96
CA MET A 176 7.49 6.02 -5.55
C MET A 176 6.31 5.07 -5.42
N GLN A 177 5.36 5.12 -6.35
CA GLN A 177 4.24 4.17 -6.40
C GLN A 177 4.71 2.74 -6.77
N ALA A 178 5.71 2.60 -7.64
CA ALA A 178 6.29 1.30 -7.99
C ALA A 178 7.18 0.73 -6.86
N LEU A 179 7.92 1.58 -6.16
CA LEU A 179 8.77 1.20 -5.02
C LEU A 179 7.98 0.50 -3.90
N GLU A 180 6.69 0.84 -3.72
CA GLU A 180 5.84 0.17 -2.74
C GLU A 180 5.74 -1.34 -2.97
N GLY A 181 5.60 -1.78 -4.22
CA GLY A 181 5.56 -3.20 -4.56
C GLY A 181 6.84 -3.91 -4.15
N ILE A 182 7.99 -3.24 -4.33
CA ILE A 182 9.31 -3.75 -3.95
C ILE A 182 9.43 -3.85 -2.43
N ILE A 183 8.99 -2.83 -1.69
CA ILE A 183 9.02 -2.81 -0.21
C ILE A 183 8.19 -3.97 0.36
N ILE A 184 6.99 -4.19 -0.18
CA ILE A 184 6.10 -5.28 0.24
C ILE A 184 6.76 -6.64 -0.02
N PHE A 185 7.29 -6.85 -1.23
CA PHE A 185 7.94 -8.09 -1.61
C PHE A 185 9.18 -8.38 -0.74
N ALA A 186 10.04 -7.38 -0.53
CA ALA A 186 11.25 -7.53 0.28
C ALA A 186 10.92 -7.85 1.75
N SER A 187 9.86 -7.27 2.29
CA SER A 187 9.46 -7.43 3.69
C SER A 187 8.71 -8.74 3.97
N ASN A 188 8.04 -9.31 2.97
CA ASN A 188 7.27 -10.54 3.15
C ASN A 188 8.09 -11.80 2.83
N ARG A 189 8.52 -12.51 3.88
CA ARG A 189 9.28 -13.76 3.73
C ARG A 189 8.48 -14.89 3.06
N GLU A 190 7.18 -15.00 3.32
CA GLU A 190 6.35 -16.08 2.78
C GLU A 190 6.18 -15.94 1.26
N MET A 191 5.90 -14.72 0.78
CA MET A 191 5.83 -14.43 -0.66
C MET A 191 7.15 -14.77 -1.37
N ARG A 192 8.29 -14.35 -0.79
CA ARG A 192 9.61 -14.66 -1.33
C ARG A 192 9.89 -16.16 -1.38
N LEU A 193 9.51 -16.91 -0.35
CA LEU A 193 9.71 -18.36 -0.30
C LEU A 193 8.89 -19.09 -1.36
N VAL A 194 7.64 -18.69 -1.59
CA VAL A 194 6.77 -19.29 -2.63
C VAL A 194 7.36 -19.02 -4.01
N ILE A 195 7.77 -17.79 -4.28
CA ILE A 195 8.33 -17.38 -5.58
C ILE A 195 9.68 -18.09 -5.83
N TRP A 196 10.59 -18.12 -4.85
CA TRP A 196 11.85 -18.84 -4.98
C TRP A 196 11.69 -20.36 -5.09
N LYS A 197 10.72 -20.97 -4.38
CA LYS A 197 10.40 -22.41 -4.56
C LYS A 197 9.81 -22.70 -5.92
N SER A 198 8.98 -21.81 -6.47
CA SER A 198 8.43 -21.94 -7.82
C SER A 198 9.55 -21.90 -8.87
N GLY A 199 10.56 -21.04 -8.69
CA GLY A 199 11.75 -20.98 -9.55
C GLY A 199 12.69 -22.20 -9.43
N ASN A 200 12.60 -22.98 -8.35
CA ASN A 200 13.44 -24.16 -8.10
C ASN A 200 12.73 -25.50 -8.43
N LYS A 201 11.55 -25.49 -9.05
CA LYS A 201 10.83 -26.71 -9.51
C LYS A 201 11.56 -27.50 -10.62
N GLY A 202 12.76 -27.10 -11.02
CA GLY A 202 13.63 -27.83 -11.94
C GLY A 202 14.62 -28.83 -11.29
N ARG A 203 14.58 -29.07 -9.97
CA ARG A 203 15.42 -30.10 -9.34
C ARG A 203 14.56 -31.24 -8.77
N PRO A 204 14.71 -32.49 -9.25
CA PRO A 204 14.02 -33.63 -8.68
C PRO A 204 14.48 -33.85 -7.24
N ILE A 205 13.52 -33.97 -6.32
CA ILE A 205 13.78 -34.29 -4.92
C ILE A 205 13.93 -35.82 -4.84
N VAL A 206 15.14 -36.30 -4.55
CA VAL A 206 15.35 -37.65 -4.03
C VAL A 206 14.77 -37.68 -2.61
N VAL A 207 13.63 -38.35 -2.45
CA VAL A 207 13.05 -38.65 -1.14
C VAL A 207 13.82 -39.87 -0.60
N PRO A 208 14.53 -39.80 0.53
CA PRO A 208 15.04 -41.00 1.18
C PRO A 208 13.84 -41.76 1.75
N SER A 209 13.63 -42.97 1.26
CA SER A 209 12.66 -43.91 1.80
C SER A 209 13.04 -44.29 3.23
N ILE A 210 12.28 -43.82 4.21
CA ILE A 210 12.31 -44.36 5.57
C ILE A 210 11.47 -45.64 5.54
N SER A 211 12.16 -46.77 5.48
CA SER A 211 11.59 -48.10 5.68
C SER A 211 11.15 -48.26 7.14
N ILE A 212 9.83 -48.27 7.36
CA ILE A 212 9.22 -48.74 8.60
C ILE A 212 9.07 -50.26 8.43
N ASN A 213 9.89 -51.04 9.14
CA ASN A 213 9.66 -52.47 9.27
C ASN A 213 8.54 -52.70 10.29
N LEU A 214 7.65 -53.61 9.90
CA LEU A 214 6.48 -54.09 10.62
C LEU A 214 6.86 -54.82 11.92
#